data_AF-A0A3E1DW33-F1
#
_entry.id   AF-A0A3E1DW33-F1
#
_cell.length_a   1.000
_cell.length_b   1.000
_cell.length_c   1.000
_cell.angle_alpha   90.00
_cell.angle_beta   90.00
_cell.angle_gamma   90.00
#
_symmetry.space_group_name_H-M   'P 1'
#
loop_
_entity.id
_entity.type
_entity.pdbx_description
1 polymer ?
#
loop_
_entity_poly.entity_id
_entity_poly.type
_entity_poly.pdbx_seq_one_letter_code
_entity_poly.pdbx_strand_id
1 'polypeptide(L)'
;MTVRIAMWLGPRNLSIALMRSFEARPDTTVSDEPFYAAYLAASGAIHPLRAETLAAQPSDWRDVVRQITGPAPGDKTVWYQKHMAHHMQPDFGLGWI
;
A
#
# COMPACT_ATOMS: atom_id res chain seq x y z
N MET A 1 -14.48 7.17 -13.88
CA MET A 1 -13.00 7.26 -13.93
C MET A 1 -12.52 7.47 -12.51
N THR A 2 -11.64 6.61 -11.99
CA THR A 2 -11.11 6.72 -10.62
C THR A 2 -9.83 7.55 -10.61
N VAL A 3 -9.73 8.50 -9.68
CA VAL A 3 -8.49 9.21 -9.36
C VAL A 3 -7.69 8.37 -8.36
N ARG A 4 -6.48 7.96 -8.74
CA ARG A 4 -5.55 7.22 -7.86
C ARG A 4 -4.49 8.17 -7.32
N ILE A 5 -4.29 8.17 -6.01
CA ILE A 5 -3.26 8.96 -5.33
C ILE A 5 -2.28 7.98 -4.70
N ALA A 6 -1.12 7.79 -5.32
CA ALA A 6 -0.03 6.99 -4.77
C ALA A 6 0.87 7.90 -3.91
N MET A 7 0.59 7.98 -2.61
CA MET A 7 1.37 8.81 -1.69
C MET A 7 2.56 8.02 -1.14
N TRP A 8 3.77 8.39 -1.56
CA TRP A 8 5.02 7.79 -1.11
C TRP A 8 5.67 8.59 0.01
N LEU A 9 6.01 7.92 1.11
CA LEU A 9 6.51 8.60 2.30
C LEU A 9 7.40 7.70 3.17
N GLY A 10 8.16 8.33 4.05
CA GLY A 10 8.95 7.66 5.08
C GLY A 10 8.22 7.55 6.43
N PRO A 11 8.76 6.80 7.40
CA PRO A 11 8.22 6.73 8.76
C PRO A 11 8.07 8.10 9.42
N ARG A 12 7.04 8.26 10.26
CA ARG A 12 6.80 9.45 11.11
C ARG A 12 6.52 10.77 10.35
N ASN A 13 5.99 10.70 9.13
CA ASN A 13 5.66 11.86 8.28
C ASN A 13 4.15 12.14 8.12
N LEU A 14 3.37 12.11 9.22
CA LEU A 14 1.91 12.40 9.21
C LEU A 14 1.06 11.52 8.27
N SER A 15 1.62 10.42 7.76
CA SER A 15 1.00 9.57 6.76
C SER A 15 -0.33 8.97 7.19
N ILE A 16 -0.43 8.58 8.45
CA ILE A 16 -1.67 8.10 9.07
C ILE A 16 -2.73 9.21 9.08
N ALA A 17 -2.37 10.42 9.50
CA ALA A 17 -3.33 11.53 9.56
C ALA A 17 -3.88 11.88 8.17
N LEU A 18 -3.01 11.90 7.15
CA LEU A 18 -3.42 12.07 5.76
C LEU A 18 -4.32 10.93 5.28
N MET A 19 -3.93 9.67 5.53
CA MET A 19 -4.77 8.53 5.16
C MET A 19 -6.16 8.59 5.80
N ARG A 20 -6.24 8.92 7.09
CA ARG A 20 -7.52 9.05 7.82
C ARG A 20 -8.37 10.22 7.31
N SER A 21 -7.77 11.32 6.85
CA SER A 21 -8.54 12.44 6.27
C SER A 21 -9.17 12.06 4.93
N PHE A 22 -8.51 11.23 4.12
CA PHE A 22 -9.08 10.65 2.91
C PHE A 22 -10.14 9.59 3.21
N GLU A 23 -9.87 8.68 4.16
CA GLU A 23 -10.81 7.63 4.58
C GLU A 23 -12.14 8.19 5.10
N ALA A 24 -12.12 9.37 5.74
CA ALA A 24 -13.33 10.03 6.24
C ALA A 24 -14.28 10.52 5.12
N ARG A 25 -13.86 10.48 3.84
CA ARG A 25 -14.68 10.95 2.72
C ARG A 25 -15.53 9.80 2.15
N PRO A 26 -16.82 10.02 1.85
CA PRO A 26 -17.70 8.96 1.33
C PRO A 26 -17.33 8.50 -0.09
N ASP A 27 -16.62 9.33 -0.86
CA ASP A 27 -16.20 9.09 -2.24
C ASP A 27 -14.84 8.37 -2.35
N THR A 28 -14.20 8.06 -1.21
CA THR A 28 -12.82 7.60 -1.16
C THR A 28 -12.71 6.20 -0.57
N THR A 29 -11.76 5.42 -1.11
CA THR A 29 -11.23 4.20 -0.48
C THR A 29 -9.74 4.37 -0.21
N VAL A 30 -9.22 3.68 0.80
CA VAL A 30 -7.81 3.76 1.20
C VAL A 30 -7.13 2.39 1.19
N SER A 31 -5.84 2.37 0.89
CA SER A 31 -4.96 1.22 1.11
C SER A 31 -3.79 1.63 1.98
N ASP A 32 -3.57 0.89 3.06
CA ASP A 32 -2.52 1.16 4.04
C ASP A 32 -1.33 0.21 3.81
N GLU A 33 -0.19 0.77 3.39
CA GLU A 33 1.09 0.08 3.21
C GLU A 33 0.99 -1.23 2.40
N PRO A 34 0.49 -1.21 1.15
CA PRO A 34 0.15 -2.43 0.42
C PRO A 34 1.34 -3.34 0.12
N PHE A 35 2.57 -2.82 0.17
CA PHE A 35 3.82 -3.59 0.00
C PHE A 35 4.36 -4.21 1.28
N TYR A 36 3.68 -4.08 2.43
CA TYR A 36 4.30 -4.44 3.72
C TYR A 36 4.58 -5.94 3.85
N ALA A 37 3.62 -6.80 3.51
CA ALA A 37 3.87 -8.25 3.49
C ALA A 37 4.95 -8.66 2.47
N ALA A 38 4.94 -8.08 1.27
CA ALA A 38 5.98 -8.33 0.27
C ALA A 38 7.38 -7.92 0.77
N TYR A 39 7.47 -6.80 1.47
CA TYR A 39 8.70 -6.36 2.14
C TYR A 39 9.15 -7.35 3.24
N LEU A 40 8.25 -7.80 4.12
CA LEU A 40 8.56 -8.77 5.18
C LEU A 40 8.96 -10.15 4.65
N ALA A 41 8.38 -10.55 3.52
CA ALA A 41 8.73 -11.79 2.82
C ALA A 41 10.12 -11.71 2.20
N ALA A 42 10.42 -10.62 1.48
CA ALA A 42 11.68 -10.44 0.77
C ALA A 42 12.87 -10.12 1.69
N SER A 43 12.68 -9.26 2.70
CA SER A 43 13.76 -8.82 3.61
C SER A 43 14.08 -9.82 4.71
N GLY A 44 13.13 -10.70 5.06
CA GLY A 44 13.25 -11.55 6.24
C GLY A 44 13.17 -10.78 7.58
N ALA A 45 12.78 -9.50 7.57
CA ALA A 45 12.70 -8.70 8.78
C ALA A 45 11.78 -9.33 9.83
N ILE A 46 12.24 -9.33 11.09
CA ILE A 46 11.47 -9.80 12.24
C ILE A 46 10.70 -8.60 12.80
N HIS A 47 9.38 -8.62 12.62
CA HIS A 47 8.49 -7.57 13.09
C HIS A 47 7.34 -8.18 13.91
N PRO A 48 6.81 -7.47 14.93
CA PRO A 48 5.54 -7.82 15.55
C PRO A 48 4.46 -8.06 14.49
N LEU A 49 3.61 -9.07 14.72
CA LEU A 49 2.51 -9.43 13.82
C LEU A 49 2.95 -9.84 12.40
N ARG A 50 4.19 -10.32 12.22
CA ARG A 50 4.70 -10.74 10.91
C ARG A 50 3.85 -11.82 10.27
N ALA A 51 3.49 -12.86 11.03
CA ALA A 51 2.70 -13.98 10.52
C ALA A 51 1.30 -13.52 10.09
N GLU A 52 0.66 -12.69 10.91
CA GLU A 52 -0.64 -12.09 10.62
C GLU A 52 -0.58 -11.18 9.39
N THR A 53 0.47 -10.38 9.26
CA THR A 53 0.67 -9.49 8.10
C THR A 53 0.84 -10.29 6.81
N LEU A 54 1.68 -11.33 6.82
CA LEU A 54 1.89 -12.21 5.68
C LEU A 54 0.63 -13.00 5.29
N ALA A 55 -0.24 -13.31 6.27
CA ALA A 55 -1.52 -13.97 6.02
C ALA A 55 -2.58 -12.99 5.47
N ALA A 56 -2.52 -11.72 5.84
CA ALA A 56 -3.52 -10.71 5.48
C ALA A 56 -3.26 -9.99 4.15
N GLN A 57 -2.02 -9.99 3.65
CA GLN A 57 -1.61 -9.22 2.47
C GLN A 57 -0.77 -10.06 1.50
N PRO A 58 -0.71 -9.69 0.20
CA PRO A 58 0.12 -10.39 -0.77
C PRO A 58 1.62 -10.32 -0.41
N SER A 59 2.28 -11.47 -0.50
CA SER A 59 3.73 -11.59 -0.23
C SER A 59 4.60 -11.45 -1.49
N ASP A 60 4.03 -11.48 -2.69
CA ASP A 60 4.73 -11.12 -3.94
C ASP A 60 4.38 -9.69 -4.33
N TRP A 61 5.39 -8.85 -4.56
CA TRP A 61 5.20 -7.46 -4.98
C TRP A 61 4.45 -7.32 -6.32
N ARG A 62 4.53 -8.33 -7.19
CA ARG A 62 3.79 -8.35 -8.46
C ARG A 62 2.28 -8.46 -8.24
N ASP A 63 1.87 -9.20 -7.21
CA ASP A 63 0.46 -9.27 -6.80
C ASP A 63 -0.01 -7.92 -6.29
N VAL A 64 0.81 -7.27 -5.46
CA VAL A 64 0.53 -5.92 -4.95
C VAL A 64 0.34 -4.94 -6.11
N VAL A 65 1.25 -4.92 -7.08
CA VAL A 65 1.16 -4.05 -8.28
C VAL A 65 -0.14 -4.31 -9.03
N ARG A 66 -0.47 -5.57 -9.34
CA ARG A 66 -1.72 -5.92 -10.02
C ARG A 66 -2.95 -5.40 -9.28
N GLN A 67 -2.95 -5.45 -7.96
CA GLN A 67 -4.04 -4.93 -7.14
C GLN A 67 -4.11 -3.39 -7.23
N ILE A 68 -3.02 -2.69 -6.89
CA ILE A 68 -3.03 -1.21 -6.77
C ILE A 68 -3.17 -0.47 -8.11
N THR A 69 -2.86 -1.11 -9.23
CA THR A 69 -3.12 -0.57 -10.58
C THR A 69 -4.48 -1.00 -11.14
N GLY A 70 -5.15 -1.95 -10.49
CA GLY A 70 -6.46 -2.46 -10.89
C GLY A 70 -7.63 -1.52 -10.57
N PRO A 71 -8.88 -1.99 -10.68
CA PRO A 71 -10.07 -1.23 -10.29
C PRO A 71 -10.01 -0.79 -8.83
N ALA A 72 -10.54 0.40 -8.51
CA ALA A 72 -10.60 0.84 -7.12
C ALA A 72 -11.59 -0.03 -6.31
N PRO A 73 -11.23 -0.39 -5.07
CA PRO A 73 -12.13 -1.10 -4.18
C PRO A 73 -13.44 -0.33 -3.94
N GLY A 74 -14.57 -1.03 -4.00
CA GLY A 74 -15.89 -0.47 -3.66
C GLY A 74 -16.38 0.62 -4.60
N ASP A 75 -15.93 0.64 -5.86
CA ASP A 75 -16.34 1.57 -6.91
C ASP A 75 -16.21 3.05 -6.52
N LYS A 76 -15.26 3.35 -5.62
CA LYS A 76 -14.97 4.71 -5.18
C LYS A 76 -14.34 5.53 -6.31
N THR A 77 -14.68 6.82 -6.34
CA THR A 77 -14.14 7.74 -7.35
C THR A 77 -12.71 8.18 -7.02
N VAL A 78 -12.32 8.10 -5.74
CA VAL A 78 -10.96 8.37 -5.26
C VAL A 78 -10.40 7.13 -4.58
N TRP A 79 -9.16 6.78 -4.89
CA TRP A 79 -8.40 5.75 -4.19
C TRP A 79 -7.07 6.31 -3.71
N TYR A 80 -6.94 6.48 -2.40
CA TYR A 80 -5.72 6.93 -1.76
C TYR A 80 -4.88 5.74 -1.29
N GLN A 81 -3.64 5.64 -1.74
CA GLN A 81 -2.72 4.56 -1.40
C GLN A 81 -1.57 5.15 -0.60
N LYS A 82 -1.46 4.75 0.67
CA LYS A 82 -0.36 5.13 1.54
C LYS A 82 0.78 4.14 1.37
N HIS A 83 1.83 4.56 0.66
CA HIS A 83 3.01 3.74 0.41
C HIS A 83 4.18 4.15 1.30
N MET A 84 4.96 3.16 1.73
CA MET A 84 6.20 3.37 2.47
C MET A 84 7.39 3.11 1.54
N ALA A 85 8.21 4.13 1.27
CA ALA A 85 9.31 4.02 0.32
C ALA A 85 10.30 2.89 0.68
N HIS A 86 10.55 2.68 1.98
CA HIS A 86 11.44 1.63 2.48
C HIS A 86 10.90 0.20 2.33
N HIS A 87 9.63 0.02 1.93
CA HIS A 87 9.11 -1.31 1.59
C HIS A 87 9.59 -1.78 0.21
N MET A 88 10.08 -0.86 -0.64
CA MET A 88 10.58 -1.20 -1.96
C MET A 88 11.99 -1.78 -1.86
N GLN A 89 12.13 -3.06 -2.22
CA GLN A 89 13.41 -3.74 -2.33
C GLN A 89 14.07 -3.45 -3.69
N PRO A 90 15.40 -3.61 -3.83
CA PRO A 90 16.10 -3.38 -5.09
C PRO A 90 15.52 -4.16 -6.29
N ASP A 91 15.01 -5.37 -6.04
CA ASP A 91 14.44 -6.25 -7.08
C ASP A 91 12.95 -5.98 -7.38
N PHE A 92 12.33 -5.01 -6.71
CA PHE A 92 10.93 -4.64 -6.97
C PHE A 92 10.89 -3.65 -8.13
N GLY A 93 10.28 -4.06 -9.25
CA GLY A 93 10.18 -3.22 -10.43
C GLY A 93 9.31 -1.98 -10.20
N LEU A 94 9.73 -0.84 -10.76
CA LEU A 94 9.03 0.45 -10.64
C LEU A 94 8.30 0.90 -11.91
N GLY A 95 8.35 0.12 -13.00
CA GLY A 95 7.79 0.51 -14.31
C GLY A 95 6.26 0.62 -14.40
N TRP A 96 5.55 0.44 -13.28
CA TRP A 96 4.09 0.58 -13.16
C TRP A 96 3.66 1.93 -12.59
N ILE A 97 4.62 2.72 -12.08
CA ILE A 97 4.44 4.09 -11.57
C ILE A 97 4.44 5.05 -12.75
#